data_AF-A0A1F3WTR3-F1
#
_entry.id   AF-A0A1F3WTR3-F1
#
_cell.length_a   1.000
_cell.length_b   1.000
_cell.length_c   1.000
_cell.angle_alpha   90.00
_cell.angle_beta   90.00
_cell.angle_gamma   90.00
#
_symmetry.space_group_name_H-M   'P 1'
#
loop_
_entity.id
_entity.type
_entity.pdbx_description
1 polymer ?
#
loop_
_entity_poly.entity_id
_entity_poly.type
_entity_poly.pdbx_seq_one_letter_code
_entity_poly.pdbx_strand_id
1 'polypeptide(L)'
;MRSMQHNISPHVYVAATLGTTLAFIALFIQRGFQPDYFYAPILALAAVYGLINLVRQGKGLSDFRIDTKPDFAKLLRRALARYLVWLPIFYIAAHAYRMAPYYNSPSSQPALYFFDTLLKLYLVGGLPYFLLTLTIKSSRVEDFYDPAVRIIHMIKQTLYRIFHIDGTHSPLQVFKKRYNRKVLLNLLMRAYFIPIMVSQVYANLGQSVTFAANRFDDHSFITVLFWLMAILWLCDVINASVAYCIESRWLENRTRSIDLSITGWAVCLFCYYPLNSVTGSLFPFAYTVVNSNPGSLLVPELGFLYVVKLLEISLLALHIYIDVSLGTSVANISLKKLQTTGPYGVVRHPGTTTKLAFWLLISACYSAFWSWPIILGQLAWSALYVGRALTEELHLRQHEEYREYMEKVRYRFIPGLL
;
A
#
# COMPACT_ATOMS: atom_id res chain seq x y z
N MET A 1 -18.55 18.68 -2.45
CA MET A 1 -18.12 18.99 -3.84
C MET A 1 -16.73 19.65 -4.02
N ARG A 2 -16.32 20.70 -3.27
CA ARG A 2 -15.00 21.35 -3.47
C ARG A 2 -13.76 20.45 -3.21
N SER A 3 -13.88 19.35 -2.46
CA SER A 3 -12.73 18.52 -2.05
C SER A 3 -12.21 17.55 -3.12
N MET A 4 -13.00 17.20 -4.15
CA MET A 4 -12.60 16.19 -5.15
C MET A 4 -11.90 16.77 -6.39
N GLN A 5 -12.13 18.05 -6.71
CA GLN A 5 -11.55 18.72 -7.90
C GLN A 5 -10.05 19.02 -7.77
N HIS A 6 -9.46 18.83 -6.59
CA HIS A 6 -8.06 19.18 -6.33
C HIS A 6 -7.13 17.97 -6.26
N ASN A 7 -7.62 16.75 -6.50
CA ASN A 7 -6.78 15.55 -6.41
C ASN A 7 -5.69 15.53 -7.48
N ILE A 8 -4.52 14.97 -7.13
CA ILE A 8 -3.50 14.68 -8.13
C ILE A 8 -4.11 13.75 -9.18
N SER A 9 -3.88 14.09 -10.45
CA SER A 9 -4.34 13.28 -11.58
C SER A 9 -3.73 11.88 -11.53
N PRO A 10 -4.51 10.82 -11.83
CA PRO A 10 -3.99 9.45 -12.01
C PRO A 10 -2.69 9.37 -12.80
N HIS A 11 -2.60 10.10 -13.92
CA HIS A 11 -1.44 10.10 -14.81
C HIS A 11 -0.17 10.62 -14.13
N VAL A 12 -0.30 11.57 -13.19
CA VAL A 12 0.85 12.12 -12.46
C VAL A 12 1.39 11.10 -11.47
N TYR A 13 0.52 10.34 -10.79
CA TYR A 13 0.98 9.24 -9.92
C TYR A 13 1.70 8.16 -10.71
N VAL A 14 1.13 7.76 -11.86
CA VAL A 14 1.74 6.76 -12.75
C VAL A 14 3.09 7.24 -13.28
N ALA A 15 3.17 8.45 -13.82
CA ALA A 15 4.41 9.00 -14.35
C ALA A 15 5.50 9.16 -13.28
N ALA A 16 5.15 9.66 -12.10
CA ALA A 16 6.10 9.80 -10.98
C ALA A 16 6.59 8.44 -10.47
N THR A 17 5.69 7.45 -10.37
CA THR A 17 6.05 6.09 -9.94
C THR A 17 6.98 5.45 -10.96
N LEU A 18 6.59 5.44 -12.25
CA LEU A 18 7.38 4.84 -13.31
C LEU A 18 8.75 5.51 -13.44
N GLY A 19 8.80 6.84 -13.44
CA GLY A 19 10.05 7.60 -13.50
C GLY A 19 10.97 7.29 -12.33
N THR A 20 10.43 7.20 -11.11
CA THR A 20 11.21 6.82 -9.91
C THR A 20 11.72 5.39 -10.03
N THR A 21 10.87 4.45 -10.42
CA THR A 21 11.26 3.04 -10.60
C THR A 21 12.40 2.89 -11.61
N LEU A 22 12.25 3.48 -12.80
CA LEU A 22 13.27 3.40 -13.85
C LEU A 22 14.59 4.07 -13.43
N ALA A 23 14.53 5.23 -12.78
CA ALA A 23 15.73 5.92 -12.29
C ALA A 23 16.50 5.07 -11.27
N PHE A 24 15.80 4.41 -10.34
CA PHE A 24 16.46 3.55 -9.36
C PHE A 24 16.95 2.24 -9.97
N ILE A 25 16.21 1.62 -10.88
CA ILE A 25 16.72 0.46 -11.62
C ILE A 25 18.03 0.82 -12.33
N ALA A 26 18.07 1.93 -13.07
CA ALA A 26 19.28 2.38 -13.76
C ALA A 26 20.45 2.63 -12.77
N LEU A 27 20.18 3.27 -11.63
CA LEU A 27 21.17 3.51 -10.59
C LEU A 27 21.73 2.21 -10.02
N PHE A 28 20.88 1.24 -9.69
CA PHE A 28 21.29 -0.05 -9.12
C PHE A 28 21.94 -0.96 -10.16
N ILE A 29 21.62 -0.85 -11.45
CA ILE A 29 22.37 -1.51 -12.52
C ILE A 29 23.80 -0.94 -12.57
N GLN A 30 23.93 0.39 -12.55
CA GLN A 30 25.23 1.05 -12.65
C GLN A 30 26.13 0.82 -11.43
N ARG A 31 25.54 0.79 -10.22
CA ARG A 31 26.28 0.67 -8.95
C ARG A 31 26.31 -0.75 -8.38
N GLY A 32 25.68 -1.71 -9.06
CA GLY A 32 25.35 -3.02 -8.51
C GLY A 32 24.20 -2.96 -7.51
N PHE A 33 23.48 -4.08 -7.36
CA PHE A 33 22.43 -4.19 -6.34
C PHE A 33 23.04 -4.05 -4.94
N GLN A 34 22.66 -3.00 -4.21
CA GLN A 34 23.10 -2.76 -2.84
C GLN A 34 21.93 -3.11 -1.89
N PRO A 35 21.95 -4.28 -1.22
CA PRO A 35 20.88 -4.75 -0.36
C PRO A 35 20.50 -3.75 0.74
N ASP A 36 21.46 -2.96 1.22
CA ASP A 36 21.28 -1.98 2.29
C ASP A 36 20.46 -0.75 1.90
N TYR A 37 20.22 -0.51 0.61
CA TYR A 37 19.55 0.71 0.12
C TYR A 37 18.26 0.43 -0.65
N PHE A 38 17.74 -0.80 -0.60
CA PHE A 38 16.57 -1.20 -1.38
C PHE A 38 15.30 -0.37 -1.11
N TYR A 39 15.22 0.30 0.06
CA TYR A 39 14.10 1.16 0.44
C TYR A 39 14.19 2.59 -0.13
N ALA A 40 15.33 2.98 -0.70
CA ALA A 40 15.55 4.32 -1.25
C ALA A 40 14.51 4.74 -2.32
N PRO A 41 14.03 3.86 -3.23
CA PRO A 41 12.96 4.21 -4.17
C PRO A 41 11.65 4.60 -3.48
N ILE A 42 11.34 3.99 -2.33
CA ILE A 42 10.14 4.30 -1.52
C ILE A 42 10.25 5.73 -0.99
N LEU A 43 11.39 6.07 -0.38
CA LEU A 43 11.63 7.42 0.16
C LEU A 43 11.66 8.47 -0.95
N ALA A 44 12.26 8.16 -2.09
CA ALA A 44 12.33 9.05 -3.24
C ALA A 44 10.94 9.32 -3.83
N LEU A 45 10.12 8.29 -4.05
CA LEU A 45 8.76 8.49 -4.55
C LEU A 45 7.92 9.31 -3.56
N ALA A 46 8.07 9.07 -2.26
CA ALA A 46 7.40 9.88 -1.25
C ALA A 46 7.86 11.35 -1.26
N ALA A 47 9.15 11.61 -1.49
CA ALA A 47 9.67 12.97 -1.66
C ALA A 47 9.07 13.64 -2.91
N VAL A 48 8.99 12.92 -4.05
CA VAL A 48 8.36 13.41 -5.29
C VAL A 48 6.89 13.78 -5.05
N TYR A 49 6.10 12.89 -4.42
CA TYR A 49 4.71 13.19 -4.06
C TYR A 49 4.60 14.38 -3.08
N GLY A 50 5.49 14.47 -2.11
CA GLY A 50 5.57 15.58 -1.17
C GLY A 50 5.83 16.91 -1.87
N LEU A 51 6.76 16.95 -2.83
CA LEU A 51 7.07 18.12 -3.65
C LEU A 51 5.89 18.53 -4.53
N ILE A 52 5.24 17.57 -5.19
CA ILE A 52 4.03 17.82 -5.99
C ILE A 52 2.94 18.48 -5.13
N ASN A 53 2.70 17.95 -3.93
CA ASN A 53 1.72 18.51 -2.99
C ASN A 53 2.15 19.87 -2.42
N LEU A 54 3.45 20.13 -2.28
CA LEU A 54 3.95 21.44 -1.87
C LEU A 54 3.73 22.48 -2.98
N VAL A 55 3.99 22.14 -4.24
CA VAL A 55 3.69 23.01 -5.40
C VAL A 55 2.19 23.25 -5.50
N ARG A 56 1.35 22.21 -5.32
CA ARG A 56 -0.12 22.35 -5.28
C ARG A 56 -0.56 23.29 -4.16
N GLN A 57 0.07 23.22 -2.99
CA GLN A 57 -0.20 24.13 -1.88
C GLN A 57 0.13 25.60 -2.24
N GLY A 58 1.27 25.85 -2.87
CA GLY A 58 1.62 27.20 -3.36
C GLY A 58 0.60 27.78 -4.35
N LYS A 59 -0.10 26.91 -5.09
CA LYS A 59 -1.19 27.27 -6.02
C LYS A 59 -2.58 27.35 -5.39
N GLY A 60 -2.70 27.19 -4.06
CA GLY A 60 -3.98 27.20 -3.36
C GLY A 60 -4.86 25.95 -3.59
N LEU A 61 -4.27 24.86 -4.11
CA LEU A 61 -4.96 23.59 -4.41
C LEU A 61 -4.82 22.55 -3.29
N SER A 62 -4.44 22.98 -2.09
CA SER A 62 -4.21 22.15 -0.91
C SER A 62 -4.93 22.76 0.30
N ASP A 63 -5.49 21.92 1.16
CA ASP A 63 -6.13 22.36 2.41
C ASP A 63 -5.11 22.84 3.46
N PHE A 64 -3.81 22.64 3.22
CA PHE A 64 -2.73 23.01 4.14
C PHE A 64 -2.31 24.48 3.97
N ARG A 65 -1.90 25.10 5.07
CA ARG A 65 -1.39 26.48 5.11
C ARG A 65 -0.02 26.55 5.78
N ILE A 66 0.80 27.47 5.29
CA ILE A 66 2.07 27.82 5.92
C ILE A 66 1.75 28.69 7.14
N ASP A 67 2.22 28.28 8.32
CA ASP A 67 2.15 29.12 9.51
C ASP A 67 3.30 30.14 9.43
N THR A 68 2.97 31.39 9.12
CA THR A 68 3.96 32.44 8.86
C THR A 68 4.59 33.01 10.13
N LYS A 69 4.01 32.76 11.32
CA LYS A 69 4.52 33.26 12.62
C LYS A 69 4.32 32.22 13.73
N PRO A 70 4.99 31.06 13.67
CA PRO A 70 4.85 30.05 14.71
C PRO A 70 5.55 30.52 16.00
N ASP A 71 4.83 30.44 17.12
CA ASP A 71 5.47 30.48 18.44
C ASP A 71 6.40 29.26 18.56
N PHE A 72 7.71 29.52 18.56
CA PHE A 72 8.73 28.48 18.54
C PHE A 72 8.66 27.54 19.75
N ALA A 73 8.38 28.07 20.94
CA ALA A 73 8.27 27.25 22.14
C ALA A 73 7.07 26.29 22.04
N LYS A 74 5.93 26.78 21.55
CA LYS A 74 4.74 25.97 21.30
C LYS A 74 4.96 24.95 20.18
N LEU A 75 5.65 25.35 19.11
CA LEU A 75 6.02 24.47 17.99
C LEU A 75 6.91 23.34 18.47
N LEU A 76 8.00 23.65 19.18
CA LEU A 76 8.96 22.68 19.72
C LEU A 76 8.27 21.71 20.67
N ARG A 77 7.42 22.18 21.58
CA ARG A 77 6.65 21.33 22.49
C ARG A 77 5.75 20.35 21.73
N ARG A 78 5.05 20.82 20.69
CA ARG A 78 4.16 19.98 19.86
C ARG A 78 4.94 18.96 19.03
N ALA A 79 6.10 19.35 18.50
CA ALA A 79 6.98 18.48 17.73
C ALA A 79 7.59 17.40 18.64
N LEU A 80 8.14 17.79 19.79
CA LEU A 80 8.75 16.89 20.76
C LEU A 80 7.74 15.88 21.31
N ALA A 81 6.51 16.31 21.62
CA ALA A 81 5.47 15.40 22.08
C ALA A 81 5.13 14.31 21.04
N ARG A 82 5.08 14.64 19.74
CA ARG A 82 4.89 13.64 18.68
C ARG A 82 6.11 12.76 18.52
N TYR A 83 7.29 13.36 18.57
CA TYR A 83 8.56 12.67 18.45
C TYR A 83 8.68 11.55 19.49
N LEU A 84 8.43 11.88 20.76
CA LEU A 84 8.53 10.97 21.89
C LEU A 84 7.45 9.87 21.91
N VAL A 85 6.32 10.07 21.24
CA VAL A 85 5.27 9.04 21.15
C VAL A 85 5.56 8.03 20.05
N TRP A 86 6.07 8.48 18.91
CA TRP A 86 6.41 7.59 17.79
C TRP A 86 7.70 6.79 18.04
N LEU A 87 8.65 7.33 18.82
CA LEU A 87 9.88 6.63 19.16
C LEU A 87 9.63 5.24 19.79
N PRO A 88 8.85 5.09 20.88
CA PRO A 88 8.56 3.78 21.45
C PRO A 88 7.73 2.91 20.50
N ILE A 89 6.87 3.48 19.64
CA ILE A 89 6.10 2.69 18.66
C ILE A 89 7.06 2.01 17.67
N PHE A 90 8.02 2.75 17.10
CA PHE A 90 9.00 2.18 16.19
C PHE A 90 9.96 1.21 16.88
N TYR A 91 10.37 1.51 18.11
CA TYR A 91 11.20 0.61 18.90
C TYR A 91 10.49 -0.72 19.20
N ILE A 92 9.24 -0.66 19.68
CA ILE A 92 8.42 -1.85 19.95
C ILE A 92 8.18 -2.64 18.67
N ALA A 93 7.89 -1.97 17.55
CA ALA A 93 7.72 -2.65 16.27
C ALA A 93 8.99 -3.40 15.87
N ALA A 94 10.15 -2.73 15.82
CA ALA A 94 11.42 -3.35 15.46
C ALA A 94 11.76 -4.57 16.34
N HIS A 95 11.52 -4.47 17.66
CA HIS A 95 11.77 -5.57 18.59
C HIS A 95 10.75 -6.71 18.44
N ALA A 96 9.45 -6.39 18.27
CA ALA A 96 8.39 -7.39 18.12
C ALA A 96 8.62 -8.27 16.88
N TYR A 97 9.07 -7.69 15.76
CA TYR A 97 9.38 -8.49 14.57
C TYR A 97 10.57 -9.43 14.78
N ARG A 98 11.61 -8.99 15.48
CA ARG A 98 12.76 -9.87 15.80
C ARG A 98 12.38 -11.02 16.73
N MET A 99 11.43 -10.80 17.64
CA MET A 99 10.97 -11.82 18.58
C MET A 99 9.96 -12.78 17.96
N ALA A 100 9.28 -12.37 16.89
CA ALA A 100 8.26 -13.19 16.24
C ALA A 100 8.93 -14.33 15.44
N PRO A 101 8.69 -15.61 15.79
CA PRO A 101 9.39 -16.76 15.19
C PRO A 101 9.31 -16.81 13.66
N TYR A 102 8.19 -16.32 13.12
CA TYR A 102 7.93 -16.26 11.70
C TYR A 102 8.94 -15.38 10.91
N TYR A 103 9.41 -14.28 11.51
CA TYR A 103 10.36 -13.38 10.86
C TYR A 103 11.83 -13.83 10.99
N ASN A 104 12.09 -15.00 11.61
CA ASN A 104 13.41 -15.60 11.70
C ASN A 104 13.86 -16.31 10.42
N SER A 105 13.09 -16.21 9.33
CA SER A 105 13.45 -16.76 8.02
C SER A 105 14.34 -15.80 7.20
N PRO A 106 15.20 -16.33 6.30
CA PRO A 106 15.98 -15.49 5.38
C PRO A 106 15.11 -14.56 4.51
N SER A 107 13.91 -15.01 4.12
CA SER A 107 12.96 -14.22 3.31
C SER A 107 12.41 -12.98 4.02
N SER A 108 12.51 -12.94 5.35
CA SER A 108 12.00 -11.86 6.20
C SER A 108 13.07 -10.82 6.58
N GLN A 109 14.34 -11.10 6.28
CA GLN A 109 15.47 -10.23 6.62
C GLN A 109 15.36 -8.80 6.08
N PRO A 110 14.89 -8.56 4.83
CA PRO A 110 14.73 -7.20 4.33
C PRO A 110 13.78 -6.36 5.19
N ALA A 111 12.71 -6.96 5.71
CA ALA A 111 11.76 -6.26 6.58
C ALA A 111 12.40 -5.90 7.94
N LEU A 112 13.13 -6.84 8.56
CA LEU A 112 13.84 -6.58 9.83
C LEU A 112 14.86 -5.44 9.67
N TYR A 113 15.66 -5.52 8.61
CA TYR A 113 16.64 -4.49 8.27
C TYR A 113 15.98 -3.12 8.04
N PHE A 114 14.82 -3.09 7.37
CA PHE A 114 14.08 -1.87 7.16
C PHE A 114 13.58 -1.25 8.46
N PHE A 115 13.04 -2.03 9.41
CA PHE A 115 12.61 -1.50 10.71
C PHE A 115 13.77 -0.91 11.51
N ASP A 116 14.93 -1.58 11.50
CA ASP A 116 16.14 -1.08 12.15
C ASP A 116 16.62 0.23 11.53
N THR A 117 16.60 0.29 10.20
CA THR A 117 16.98 1.48 9.45
C THR A 117 15.98 2.62 9.68
N LEU A 118 14.68 2.32 9.67
CA LEU A 118 13.61 3.29 9.96
C LEU A 118 13.79 3.89 11.36
N LEU A 119 14.11 3.07 12.36
CA LEU A 119 14.38 3.55 13.72
C LEU A 119 15.59 4.49 13.75
N LYS A 120 16.70 4.13 13.09
CA LYS A 120 17.91 4.99 13.00
C LYS A 120 17.62 6.31 12.28
N LEU A 121 16.93 6.27 11.15
CA LEU A 121 16.51 7.46 10.40
C LEU A 121 15.57 8.33 11.24
N TYR A 122 14.68 7.71 12.02
CA TYR A 122 13.75 8.43 12.86
C TYR A 122 14.41 9.12 14.07
N LEU A 123 15.42 8.49 14.69
CA LEU A 123 16.19 9.08 15.79
C LEU A 123 16.83 10.42 15.40
N VAL A 124 17.33 10.52 14.17
CA VAL A 124 18.01 11.73 13.67
C VAL A 124 17.01 12.69 12.99
N GLY A 125 16.16 12.16 12.10
CA GLY A 125 15.28 12.96 11.24
C GLY A 125 13.89 13.23 11.81
N GLY A 126 13.45 12.51 12.84
CA GLY A 126 12.08 12.58 13.35
C GLY A 126 11.70 13.94 13.94
N LEU A 127 12.54 14.51 14.82
CA LEU A 127 12.27 15.83 15.40
C LEU A 127 12.36 16.96 14.36
N PRO A 128 13.41 17.05 13.50
CA PRO A 128 13.43 18.01 12.39
C PRO A 128 12.20 17.88 11.48
N TYR A 129 11.77 16.66 11.16
CA TYR A 129 10.58 16.40 10.36
C TYR A 129 9.32 17.02 11.00
N PHE A 130 9.08 16.84 12.31
CA PHE A 130 7.90 17.41 12.96
C PHE A 130 7.96 18.93 13.03
N LEU A 131 9.12 19.53 13.29
CA LEU A 131 9.30 20.98 13.28
C LEU A 131 8.96 21.57 11.89
N LEU A 132 9.54 20.98 10.85
CA LEU A 132 9.30 21.40 9.46
C LEU A 132 7.84 21.21 9.06
N THR A 133 7.26 20.05 9.37
CA THR A 133 5.89 19.70 9.01
C THR A 133 4.86 20.59 9.71
N LEU A 134 5.03 20.88 11.00
CA LEU A 134 4.11 21.72 11.75
C LEU A 134 4.19 23.19 11.32
N THR A 135 5.30 23.61 10.71
CA THR A 135 5.50 24.96 10.17
C THR A 135 4.89 25.10 8.76
N ILE A 136 5.23 24.18 7.84
CA ILE A 136 4.87 24.31 6.41
C ILE A 136 3.51 23.68 6.09
N LYS A 137 3.18 22.56 6.74
CA LYS A 137 1.95 21.77 6.54
C LYS A 137 1.10 21.82 7.82
N SER A 138 0.85 23.02 8.33
CA SER A 138 0.00 23.21 9.51
C SER A 138 -1.48 22.95 9.17
N SER A 139 -2.18 22.19 10.01
CA SER A 139 -3.63 21.98 9.92
C SER A 139 -4.19 21.45 11.23
N ARG A 140 -5.25 22.09 11.73
CA ARG A 140 -5.97 21.68 12.95
C ARG A 140 -6.79 20.41 12.72
N VAL A 141 -7.37 20.26 11.53
CA VAL A 141 -8.12 19.05 11.14
C VAL A 141 -7.18 17.84 11.15
N GLU A 142 -5.96 18.00 10.64
CA GLU A 142 -4.95 16.92 10.60
C GLU A 142 -4.29 16.65 11.95
N ASP A 143 -4.44 17.52 12.95
CA ASP A 143 -4.07 17.21 14.33
C ASP A 143 -5.05 16.21 14.96
N PHE A 144 -6.31 16.23 14.54
CA PHE A 144 -7.32 15.29 15.03
C PHE A 144 -6.97 13.85 14.62
N TYR A 145 -6.60 13.66 13.35
CA TYR A 145 -6.23 12.36 12.77
C TYR A 145 -4.81 11.89 13.11
N ASP A 146 -4.03 12.68 13.86
CA ASP A 146 -2.65 12.33 14.21
C ASP A 146 -2.61 11.20 15.27
N PRO A 147 -2.06 10.01 14.94
CA PRO A 147 -1.99 8.90 15.88
C PRO A 147 -1.28 9.25 17.18
N ALA A 148 -0.19 10.04 17.12
CA ALA A 148 0.59 10.39 18.30
C ALA A 148 -0.21 11.29 19.25
N VAL A 149 -0.91 12.29 18.69
CA VAL A 149 -1.81 13.14 19.48
C VAL A 149 -2.87 12.28 20.16
N ARG A 150 -3.44 11.30 19.45
CA ARG A 150 -4.49 10.48 20.04
C ARG A 150 -3.96 9.55 21.14
N ILE A 151 -2.78 8.96 20.94
CA ILE A 151 -2.12 8.12 21.95
C ILE A 151 -1.85 8.92 23.23
N ILE A 152 -1.42 10.18 23.14
CA ILE A 152 -1.26 11.06 24.31
C ILE A 152 -2.59 11.18 25.08
N HIS A 153 -3.70 11.41 24.38
CA HIS A 153 -5.02 11.51 25.02
C HIS A 153 -5.46 10.18 25.64
N MET A 154 -5.14 9.05 25.00
CA MET A 154 -5.42 7.72 25.55
C MET A 154 -4.64 7.49 26.84
N ILE A 155 -3.33 7.77 26.85
CA ILE A 155 -2.48 7.66 28.03
C ILE A 155 -3.02 8.53 29.17
N LYS A 156 -3.34 9.81 28.90
CA LYS A 156 -3.93 10.70 29.91
C LYS A 156 -5.25 10.19 30.47
N GLN A 157 -6.16 9.71 29.61
CA GLN A 157 -7.45 9.15 30.05
C GLN A 157 -7.28 7.90 30.89
N THR A 158 -6.32 7.04 30.54
CA THR A 158 -6.00 5.83 31.29
C THR A 158 -5.39 6.17 32.65
N LEU A 159 -4.38 7.05 32.70
CA LEU A 159 -3.76 7.48 33.96
C LEU A 159 -4.77 8.17 34.87
N TYR A 160 -5.60 9.06 34.33
CA TYR A 160 -6.67 9.71 35.10
C TYR A 160 -7.58 8.68 35.77
N ARG A 161 -8.02 7.64 35.05
CA ARG A 161 -8.87 6.57 35.61
C ARG A 161 -8.17 5.65 36.60
N ILE A 162 -6.85 5.48 36.47
CA ILE A 162 -6.07 4.68 37.43
C ILE A 162 -5.93 5.44 38.75
N PHE A 163 -5.65 6.75 38.69
CA PHE A 163 -5.39 7.56 39.87
C PHE A 163 -6.64 8.17 40.51
N HIS A 164 -7.70 8.44 39.73
CA HIS A 164 -8.99 8.92 40.23
C HIS A 164 -9.93 7.73 40.27
N ILE A 165 -9.91 7.05 41.42
CA ILE A 165 -10.70 5.84 41.74
C ILE A 165 -12.18 6.23 41.86
N ASP A 166 -12.87 6.34 40.72
CA ASP A 166 -14.31 6.11 40.68
C ASP A 166 -14.49 4.64 40.27
N GLY A 167 -14.64 3.76 41.26
CA GLY A 167 -14.64 2.29 41.12
C GLY A 167 -15.70 1.65 40.22
N THR A 168 -16.38 2.44 39.37
CA THR A 168 -17.47 2.01 38.49
C THR A 168 -16.98 1.58 37.10
N HIS A 169 -15.78 2.00 36.67
CA HIS A 169 -15.37 1.83 35.27
C HIS A 169 -13.89 1.44 35.09
N SER A 170 -13.66 0.24 34.52
CA SER A 170 -12.31 -0.25 34.18
C SER A 170 -11.51 0.75 33.32
N PRO A 171 -10.21 0.96 33.59
CA PRO A 171 -9.33 1.80 32.78
C PRO A 171 -9.25 1.32 31.31
N LEU A 172 -9.52 0.03 31.06
CA LEU A 172 -9.53 -0.55 29.71
C LEU A 172 -10.70 -0.05 28.84
N GLN A 173 -11.73 0.56 29.42
CA GLN A 173 -12.83 1.15 28.65
C GLN A 173 -12.37 2.23 27.68
N VAL A 174 -11.23 2.88 27.95
CA VAL A 174 -10.62 3.86 27.02
C VAL A 174 -10.42 3.21 25.65
N PHE A 175 -9.94 1.97 25.59
CA PHE A 175 -9.69 1.27 24.34
C PHE A 175 -10.96 0.85 23.59
N LYS A 176 -12.11 0.75 24.28
CA LYS A 176 -13.41 0.45 23.65
C LYS A 176 -14.00 1.63 22.89
N LYS A 177 -13.55 2.87 23.14
CA LYS A 177 -14.03 4.04 22.40
C LYS A 177 -13.75 3.89 20.90
N ARG A 178 -14.79 4.06 20.07
CA ARG A 178 -14.72 3.85 18.61
C ARG A 178 -13.51 4.52 17.96
N TYR A 179 -13.20 5.75 18.33
CA TYR A 179 -12.07 6.48 17.76
C TYR A 179 -10.69 5.94 18.20
N ASN A 180 -10.54 5.51 19.46
CA ASN A 180 -9.30 4.90 19.95
C ASN A 180 -9.01 3.61 19.22
N ARG A 181 -10.06 2.79 19.05
CA ARG A 181 -9.99 1.55 18.28
C ARG A 181 -9.56 1.81 16.83
N LYS A 182 -10.04 2.86 16.17
CA LYS A 182 -9.59 3.22 14.81
C LYS A 182 -8.07 3.47 14.72
N VAL A 183 -7.51 4.22 15.66
CA VAL A 183 -6.05 4.52 15.66
C VAL A 183 -5.24 3.24 15.88
N LEU A 184 -5.65 2.41 16.83
CA LEU A 184 -4.96 1.13 17.10
C LEU A 184 -5.06 0.16 15.92
N LEU A 185 -6.23 0.07 15.29
CA LEU A 185 -6.42 -0.75 14.09
C LEU A 185 -5.62 -0.23 12.91
N ASN A 186 -5.45 1.09 12.74
CA ASN A 186 -4.56 1.64 11.70
C ASN A 186 -3.10 1.23 11.95
N LEU A 187 -2.63 1.28 13.20
CA LEU A 187 -1.29 0.78 13.54
C LEU A 187 -1.16 -0.73 13.28
N LEU A 188 -2.17 -1.52 13.65
CA LEU A 188 -2.19 -2.97 13.39
C LEU A 188 -2.18 -3.30 11.90
N MET A 189 -2.97 -2.57 11.10
CA MET A 189 -3.00 -2.72 9.65
C MET A 189 -1.60 -2.44 9.07
N ARG A 190 -0.92 -1.37 9.51
CA ARG A 190 0.44 -1.06 9.07
C ARG A 190 1.44 -2.13 9.49
N ALA A 191 1.34 -2.60 10.72
CA ALA A 191 2.17 -3.68 11.21
C ALA A 191 2.00 -4.97 10.39
N TYR A 192 0.80 -5.22 9.86
CA TYR A 192 0.59 -6.35 8.97
C TYR A 192 1.23 -6.14 7.59
N PHE A 193 1.00 -4.98 6.95
CA PHE A 193 1.36 -4.79 5.54
C PHE A 193 2.78 -4.26 5.28
N ILE A 194 3.38 -3.47 6.17
CA ILE A 194 4.72 -2.89 5.95
C ILE A 194 5.78 -3.96 5.64
N PRO A 195 5.89 -5.07 6.41
CA PRO A 195 6.90 -6.10 6.12
C PRO A 195 6.73 -6.71 4.73
N ILE A 196 5.49 -6.94 4.30
CA ILE A 196 5.16 -7.52 3.00
C ILE A 196 5.61 -6.58 1.88
N MET A 197 5.20 -5.31 1.96
CA MET A 197 5.48 -4.31 0.92
C MET A 197 6.99 -4.10 0.73
N VAL A 198 7.70 -3.95 1.84
CA VAL A 198 9.15 -3.72 1.86
C VAL A 198 9.91 -4.95 1.33
N SER A 199 9.57 -6.15 1.78
CA SER A 199 10.20 -7.38 1.25
C SER A 199 9.92 -7.59 -0.24
N GLN A 200 8.74 -7.19 -0.73
CA GLN A 200 8.44 -7.24 -2.16
C GLN A 200 9.24 -6.22 -2.97
N VAL A 201 9.49 -5.01 -2.45
CA VAL A 201 10.39 -4.05 -3.10
C VAL A 201 11.79 -4.62 -3.20
N TYR A 202 12.32 -5.20 -2.12
CA TYR A 202 13.64 -5.85 -2.13
C TYR A 202 13.74 -6.93 -3.21
N ALA A 203 12.77 -7.85 -3.24
CA ALA A 203 12.75 -8.96 -4.18
C ALA A 203 12.63 -8.48 -5.64
N ASN A 204 11.67 -7.61 -5.95
CA ASN A 204 11.44 -7.15 -7.32
C ASN A 204 12.56 -6.25 -7.84
N LEU A 205 13.18 -5.44 -6.98
CA LEU A 205 14.34 -4.64 -7.36
C LEU A 205 15.55 -5.53 -7.65
N GLY A 206 15.84 -6.50 -6.78
CA GLY A 206 16.93 -7.46 -7.00
C GLY A 206 16.74 -8.28 -8.28
N GLN A 207 15.52 -8.74 -8.56
CA GLN A 207 15.18 -9.42 -9.83
C GLN A 207 15.37 -8.50 -11.04
N SER A 208 14.88 -7.26 -10.98
CA SER A 208 14.99 -6.28 -12.08
C SER A 208 16.44 -5.97 -12.43
N VAL A 209 17.32 -5.84 -11.41
CA VAL A 209 18.76 -5.62 -11.61
C VAL A 209 19.44 -6.88 -12.16
N THR A 210 19.08 -8.06 -11.65
CA THR A 210 19.66 -9.33 -12.10
C THR A 210 19.32 -9.63 -13.55
N PHE A 211 18.08 -9.40 -13.97
CA PHE A 211 17.68 -9.54 -15.37
C PHE A 211 18.46 -8.59 -16.28
N ALA A 212 18.70 -7.36 -15.84
CA ALA A 212 19.44 -6.38 -16.62
C ALA A 212 20.95 -6.67 -16.70
N ALA A 213 21.56 -7.18 -15.63
CA ALA A 213 23.01 -7.37 -15.55
C ALA A 213 23.51 -8.64 -16.27
N ASN A 214 22.72 -9.73 -16.28
CA ASN A 214 23.26 -11.07 -16.56
C ASN A 214 22.56 -11.83 -17.71
N ARG A 215 21.55 -11.26 -18.39
CA ARG A 215 20.71 -12.04 -19.33
C ARG A 215 20.35 -11.35 -20.64
N PHE A 216 20.81 -10.12 -20.87
CA PHE A 216 20.68 -9.50 -22.20
C PHE A 216 21.80 -9.90 -23.16
N ASP A 217 22.82 -10.60 -22.69
CA ASP A 217 23.92 -11.12 -23.53
C ASP A 217 23.42 -12.12 -24.59
N ASP A 218 22.38 -12.90 -24.26
CA ASP A 218 21.77 -13.86 -25.19
C ASP A 218 20.71 -13.20 -26.11
N HIS A 219 20.40 -11.91 -25.91
CA HIS A 219 19.33 -11.16 -26.59
C HIS A 219 17.96 -11.87 -26.66
N SER A 220 17.70 -12.81 -25.75
CA SER A 220 16.49 -13.62 -25.79
C SER A 220 15.26 -12.77 -25.52
N PHE A 221 14.33 -12.73 -26.49
CA PHE A 221 13.10 -11.94 -26.40
C PHE A 221 12.31 -12.24 -25.13
N ILE A 222 12.28 -13.50 -24.68
CA ILE A 222 11.59 -13.91 -23.45
C ILE A 222 12.17 -13.24 -22.19
N THR A 223 13.49 -13.03 -22.14
CA THR A 223 14.16 -12.33 -21.02
C THR A 223 13.69 -10.89 -20.95
N VAL A 224 13.56 -10.22 -22.09
CA VAL A 224 13.04 -8.84 -22.16
C VAL A 224 11.62 -8.79 -21.61
N LEU A 225 10.77 -9.74 -21.97
CA LEU A 225 9.39 -9.83 -21.45
C LEU A 225 9.36 -10.02 -19.92
N PHE A 226 10.20 -10.90 -19.35
CA PHE A 226 10.29 -11.05 -17.90
C PHE A 226 10.83 -9.82 -17.19
N TRP A 227 11.80 -9.14 -17.79
CA TRP A 227 12.31 -7.89 -17.24
C TRP A 227 11.25 -6.79 -17.22
N LEU A 228 10.47 -6.63 -18.29
CA LEU A 228 9.34 -5.70 -18.32
C LEU A 228 8.31 -6.02 -17.24
N MET A 229 7.99 -7.31 -17.05
CA MET A 229 7.11 -7.76 -15.98
C MET A 229 7.66 -7.43 -14.58
N ALA A 230 8.97 -7.59 -14.36
CA ALA A 230 9.62 -7.25 -13.09
C ALA A 230 9.58 -5.73 -12.80
N ILE A 231 9.80 -4.88 -13.82
CA ILE A 231 9.68 -3.41 -13.70
C ILE A 231 8.24 -3.03 -13.31
N LEU A 232 7.26 -3.66 -13.97
CA LEU A 232 5.84 -3.45 -13.73
C LEU A 232 5.49 -3.79 -12.27
N TRP A 233 5.82 -5.00 -11.80
CA TRP A 233 5.60 -5.36 -10.39
C TRP A 233 6.32 -4.43 -9.43
N LEU A 234 7.55 -4.01 -9.74
CA LEU A 234 8.30 -3.08 -8.91
C LEU A 234 7.60 -1.72 -8.78
N CYS A 235 7.00 -1.20 -9.86
CA CYS A 235 6.22 0.04 -9.81
C CYS A 235 5.05 -0.06 -8.83
N ASP A 236 4.28 -1.15 -8.89
CA ASP A 236 3.15 -1.39 -8.00
C ASP A 236 3.59 -1.41 -6.53
N VAL A 237 4.60 -2.23 -6.22
CA VAL A 237 5.03 -2.42 -4.82
C VAL A 237 5.75 -1.20 -4.25
N ILE A 238 6.43 -0.37 -5.06
CA ILE A 238 6.98 0.91 -4.59
C ILE A 238 5.83 1.87 -4.22
N ASN A 239 4.82 2.03 -5.08
CA ASN A 239 3.70 2.92 -4.80
C ASN A 239 2.89 2.45 -3.56
N ALA A 240 2.60 1.14 -3.48
CA ALA A 240 1.96 0.55 -2.31
C ALA A 240 2.82 0.73 -1.04
N SER A 241 4.13 0.54 -1.14
CA SER A 241 5.06 0.78 -0.01
C SER A 241 5.00 2.21 0.51
N VAL A 242 4.92 3.22 -0.38
CA VAL A 242 4.76 4.62 0.05
C VAL A 242 3.46 4.79 0.85
N ALA A 243 2.36 4.22 0.35
CA ALA A 243 1.06 4.32 1.02
C ALA A 243 1.07 3.65 2.42
N TYR A 244 1.72 2.50 2.58
CA TYR A 244 1.76 1.77 3.85
C TYR A 244 2.82 2.28 4.83
N CYS A 245 4.01 2.61 4.35
CA CYS A 245 5.13 2.98 5.21
C CYS A 245 5.05 4.44 5.68
N ILE A 246 4.50 5.34 4.86
CA ILE A 246 4.63 6.79 5.09
C ILE A 246 3.24 7.42 5.19
N GLU A 247 2.80 7.71 6.42
CA GLU A 247 1.61 8.53 6.68
C GLU A 247 2.03 9.95 7.06
N SER A 248 1.95 10.86 6.09
CA SER A 248 2.53 12.20 6.21
C SER A 248 1.58 13.27 5.69
N ARG A 249 1.65 14.45 6.32
CA ARG A 249 0.96 15.66 5.82
C ARG A 249 1.52 16.14 4.49
N TRP A 250 2.78 15.83 4.20
CA TRP A 250 3.40 16.11 2.91
C TRP A 250 2.75 15.32 1.78
N LEU A 251 2.34 14.09 2.07
CA LEU A 251 1.66 13.20 1.11
C LEU A 251 0.15 13.43 1.05
N GLU A 252 -0.43 14.21 1.98
CA GLU A 252 -1.87 14.42 2.10
C GLU A 252 -2.66 13.09 2.16
N ASN A 253 -2.08 12.07 2.82
CA ASN A 253 -2.53 10.68 2.77
C ASN A 253 -2.91 10.10 4.14
N ARG A 254 -3.24 10.96 5.11
CA ARG A 254 -3.66 10.55 6.45
C ARG A 254 -4.94 9.70 6.39
N THR A 255 -5.00 8.68 7.24
CA THR A 255 -6.14 7.76 7.29
C THR A 255 -7.32 8.43 7.98
N ARG A 256 -8.42 8.64 7.25
CA ARG A 256 -9.68 9.24 7.75
C ARG A 256 -10.52 8.22 8.50
N SER A 257 -10.59 7.00 7.99
CA SER A 257 -11.31 5.90 8.62
C SER A 257 -10.68 4.56 8.29
N ILE A 258 -11.03 3.56 9.09
CA ILE A 258 -10.62 2.17 8.92
C ILE A 258 -11.83 1.29 9.23
N ASP A 259 -11.95 0.17 8.52
CA ASP A 259 -13.03 -0.78 8.76
C ASP A 259 -12.93 -1.34 10.18
N LEU A 260 -14.08 -1.37 10.84
CA LEU A 260 -14.25 -1.88 12.20
C LEU A 260 -14.87 -3.28 12.22
N SER A 261 -15.27 -3.81 11.05
CA SER A 261 -15.86 -5.14 10.91
C SER A 261 -14.78 -6.23 10.95
N ILE A 262 -15.04 -7.33 11.65
CA ILE A 262 -14.12 -8.48 11.65
C ILE A 262 -14.12 -9.13 10.26
N THR A 263 -15.26 -9.16 9.58
CA THR A 263 -15.41 -9.73 8.23
C THR A 263 -14.55 -9.03 7.20
N GLY A 264 -14.54 -7.69 7.17
CA GLY A 264 -13.69 -6.94 6.24
C GLY A 264 -12.20 -7.18 6.48
N TRP A 265 -11.79 -7.26 7.75
CA TRP A 265 -10.43 -7.65 8.13
C TRP A 265 -10.10 -9.08 7.70
N ALA A 266 -10.93 -10.06 8.05
CA ALA A 266 -10.69 -11.47 7.74
C ALA A 266 -10.54 -11.67 6.22
N VAL A 267 -11.54 -11.24 5.44
CA VAL A 267 -11.53 -11.38 3.98
C VAL A 267 -10.33 -10.68 3.36
N CYS A 268 -9.96 -9.49 3.85
CA CYS A 268 -8.77 -8.80 3.39
C CYS A 268 -7.50 -9.57 3.73
N LEU A 269 -7.27 -9.95 4.99
CA LEU A 269 -6.01 -10.55 5.41
C LEU A 269 -5.78 -11.91 4.76
N PHE A 270 -6.82 -12.72 4.52
CA PHE A 270 -6.70 -13.98 3.77
C PHE A 270 -6.31 -13.79 2.30
N CYS A 271 -6.40 -12.58 1.74
CA CYS A 271 -5.85 -12.27 0.41
C CYS A 271 -4.34 -12.05 0.41
N TYR A 272 -3.72 -11.82 1.58
CA TYR A 272 -2.33 -11.40 1.69
C TYR A 272 -1.50 -12.34 2.58
N TYR A 273 -0.21 -12.36 2.29
CA TYR A 273 0.76 -13.14 3.07
C TYR A 273 0.87 -12.58 4.51
N PRO A 274 1.03 -13.42 5.56
CA PRO A 274 1.11 -14.88 5.56
C PRO A 274 -0.22 -15.63 5.44
N LEU A 275 -1.37 -14.99 5.70
CA LEU A 275 -2.62 -15.74 5.86
C LEU A 275 -3.12 -16.33 4.54
N ASN A 276 -2.74 -15.74 3.41
CA ASN A 276 -3.01 -16.31 2.10
C ASN A 276 -2.34 -17.68 1.88
N SER A 277 -1.36 -18.09 2.69
CA SER A 277 -0.80 -19.44 2.64
C SER A 277 -1.84 -20.49 3.08
N VAL A 278 -2.70 -20.15 4.05
CA VAL A 278 -3.82 -21.01 4.47
C VAL A 278 -4.86 -21.10 3.36
N THR A 279 -5.21 -19.96 2.76
CA THR A 279 -6.15 -19.94 1.63
C THR A 279 -5.58 -20.71 0.43
N GLY A 280 -4.30 -20.54 0.12
CA GLY A 280 -3.60 -21.22 -0.97
C GLY A 280 -3.42 -22.72 -0.76
N SER A 281 -3.34 -23.20 0.49
CA SER A 281 -3.33 -24.64 0.77
C SER A 281 -4.70 -25.30 0.59
N LEU A 282 -5.79 -24.55 0.78
CA LEU A 282 -7.16 -25.04 0.57
C LEU A 282 -7.59 -24.92 -0.90
N PHE A 283 -7.22 -23.81 -1.53
CA PHE A 283 -7.61 -23.43 -2.88
C PHE A 283 -6.36 -23.14 -3.70
N PRO A 284 -5.89 -24.09 -4.53
CA PRO A 284 -4.75 -23.89 -5.41
C PRO A 284 -4.91 -22.61 -6.24
N PHE A 285 -3.91 -21.74 -6.16
CA PHE A 285 -3.97 -20.46 -6.84
C PHE A 285 -3.67 -20.65 -8.33
N ALA A 286 -4.62 -20.33 -9.21
CA ALA A 286 -4.54 -20.71 -10.62
C ALA A 286 -3.28 -20.22 -11.33
N TYR A 287 -2.78 -19.03 -10.99
CA TYR A 287 -1.59 -18.46 -11.62
C TYR A 287 -0.31 -19.29 -11.37
N THR A 288 -0.30 -20.23 -10.41
CA THR A 288 0.86 -21.12 -10.18
C THR A 288 1.14 -22.08 -11.34
N VAL A 289 0.17 -22.29 -12.24
CA VAL A 289 0.38 -23.12 -13.45
C VAL A 289 1.22 -22.40 -14.52
N VAL A 290 1.28 -21.06 -14.46
CA VAL A 290 1.93 -20.22 -15.47
C VAL A 290 3.44 -20.40 -15.39
N ASN A 291 4.05 -20.79 -16.51
CA ASN A 291 5.49 -21.03 -16.61
C ASN A 291 6.03 -20.73 -18.02
N SER A 292 7.33 -20.88 -18.21
CA SER A 292 8.05 -20.54 -19.45
C SER A 292 8.20 -21.71 -20.43
N ASN A 293 7.61 -22.88 -20.15
CA ASN A 293 7.68 -24.06 -21.00
C ASN A 293 6.49 -24.08 -21.99
N PRO A 294 6.74 -23.98 -23.31
CA PRO A 294 5.68 -24.08 -24.31
C PRO A 294 4.83 -25.35 -24.18
N GLY A 295 5.41 -26.49 -23.78
CA GLY A 295 4.69 -27.76 -23.64
C GLY A 295 3.61 -27.78 -22.55
N SER A 296 3.56 -26.77 -21.69
CA SER A 296 2.52 -26.62 -20.66
C SER A 296 1.29 -25.82 -21.14
N LEU A 297 1.37 -25.22 -22.34
CA LEU A 297 0.27 -24.47 -22.94
C LEU A 297 -0.78 -25.41 -23.54
N LEU A 298 -1.98 -24.86 -23.77
CA LEU A 298 -3.03 -25.54 -24.55
C LEU A 298 -2.59 -25.82 -25.99
N VAL A 299 -1.87 -24.88 -26.58
CA VAL A 299 -1.20 -25.02 -27.87
C VAL A 299 0.30 -25.04 -27.59
N PRO A 300 0.99 -26.19 -27.68
CA PRO A 300 2.36 -26.34 -27.20
C PRO A 300 3.40 -25.77 -28.19
N GLU A 301 3.25 -24.50 -28.56
CA GLU A 301 4.06 -23.80 -29.54
C GLU A 301 4.75 -22.57 -28.94
N LEU A 302 6.00 -22.33 -29.35
CA LEU A 302 6.76 -21.17 -28.90
C LEU A 302 6.12 -19.84 -29.31
N GLY A 303 5.53 -19.78 -30.51
CA GLY A 303 4.80 -18.59 -30.98
C GLY A 303 3.61 -18.26 -30.08
N PHE A 304 2.83 -19.27 -29.69
CA PHE A 304 1.72 -19.10 -28.76
C PHE A 304 2.19 -18.65 -27.36
N LEU A 305 3.34 -19.17 -26.87
CA LEU A 305 3.94 -18.68 -25.63
C LEU A 305 4.21 -17.17 -25.68
N TYR A 306 4.78 -16.65 -26.77
CA TYR A 306 5.02 -15.21 -26.90
C TYR A 306 3.73 -14.40 -26.91
N VAL A 307 2.68 -14.87 -27.60
CA VAL A 307 1.36 -14.21 -27.57
C VAL A 307 0.82 -14.15 -26.14
N VAL A 308 0.89 -15.26 -25.40
CA VAL A 308 0.45 -15.31 -23.99
C VAL A 308 1.26 -14.36 -23.11
N LYS A 309 2.58 -14.29 -23.29
CA LYS A 309 3.45 -13.41 -22.49
C LYS A 309 3.23 -11.92 -22.81
N LEU A 310 2.97 -11.58 -24.07
CA LEU A 310 2.58 -10.23 -24.47
C LEU A 310 1.21 -9.83 -23.90
N LEU A 311 0.25 -10.75 -23.90
CA LEU A 311 -1.04 -10.56 -23.25
C LEU A 311 -0.89 -10.37 -21.74
N GLU A 312 -0.05 -11.18 -21.09
CA GLU A 312 0.27 -11.10 -19.66
C GLU A 312 0.80 -9.71 -19.29
N ILE A 313 1.80 -9.20 -20.02
CA ILE A 313 2.36 -7.87 -19.79
C ILE A 313 1.32 -6.78 -20.03
N SER A 314 0.48 -6.91 -21.07
CA SER A 314 -0.54 -5.91 -21.41
C SER A 314 -1.60 -5.80 -20.32
N LEU A 315 -2.10 -6.95 -19.83
CA LEU A 315 -3.06 -7.00 -18.73
C LEU A 315 -2.45 -6.52 -17.42
N LEU A 316 -1.20 -6.89 -17.14
CA LEU A 316 -0.47 -6.45 -15.96
C LEU A 316 -0.23 -4.93 -15.99
N ALA A 317 0.18 -4.37 -17.13
CA ALA A 317 0.38 -2.93 -17.29
C ALA A 317 -0.90 -2.15 -17.06
N LEU A 318 -2.04 -2.64 -17.58
CA LEU A 318 -3.35 -2.05 -17.29
C LEU A 318 -3.69 -2.13 -15.79
N HIS A 319 -3.45 -3.29 -15.17
CA HIS A 319 -3.71 -3.48 -13.75
C HIS A 319 -2.89 -2.52 -12.87
N ILE A 320 -1.60 -2.38 -13.16
CA ILE A 320 -0.69 -1.50 -12.41
C ILE A 320 -1.03 -0.04 -12.66
N TYR A 321 -1.39 0.32 -13.89
CA TYR A 321 -1.89 1.67 -14.17
C TYR A 321 -3.08 2.00 -13.25
N ILE A 322 -4.02 1.08 -13.08
CA ILE A 322 -5.18 1.25 -12.18
C ILE A 322 -4.73 1.36 -10.72
N ASP A 323 -3.93 0.42 -10.22
CA ASP A 323 -3.54 0.40 -8.81
C ASP A 323 -2.68 1.63 -8.46
N VAL A 324 -1.74 2.04 -9.31
CA VAL A 324 -0.92 3.25 -9.13
C VAL A 324 -1.74 4.54 -9.28
N SER A 325 -2.86 4.52 -10.01
CA SER A 325 -3.75 5.69 -10.14
C SER A 325 -4.38 6.15 -8.81
N LEU A 326 -4.44 5.26 -7.81
CA LEU A 326 -4.83 5.60 -6.44
C LEU A 326 -3.73 6.37 -5.68
N GLY A 327 -2.48 6.31 -6.16
CA GLY A 327 -1.31 6.92 -5.55
C GLY A 327 -1.13 6.47 -4.11
N THR A 328 -1.03 7.43 -3.19
CA THR A 328 -0.87 7.18 -1.75
C THR A 328 -2.11 6.63 -1.04
N SER A 329 -3.21 6.48 -1.78
CA SER A 329 -4.50 5.98 -1.28
C SER A 329 -4.63 4.47 -1.36
N VAL A 330 -3.66 3.77 -1.99
CA VAL A 330 -3.55 2.29 -2.02
C VAL A 330 -3.29 1.77 -0.61
N ALA A 331 -4.33 1.69 0.22
CA ALA A 331 -4.24 1.12 1.55
C ALA A 331 -5.53 0.36 1.86
N ASN A 332 -5.41 -0.96 1.91
CA ASN A 332 -6.50 -1.87 2.23
C ASN A 332 -7.24 -1.45 3.50
N ILE A 333 -8.53 -1.82 3.57
CA ILE A 333 -9.41 -1.69 4.74
C ILE A 333 -9.51 -0.28 5.34
N SER A 334 -9.01 0.75 4.64
CA SER A 334 -8.92 2.11 5.15
C SER A 334 -9.33 3.14 4.10
N LEU A 335 -9.96 4.21 4.53
CA LEU A 335 -10.21 5.37 3.70
C LEU A 335 -9.19 6.46 4.04
N LYS A 336 -8.35 6.79 3.07
CA LYS A 336 -7.50 7.98 3.10
C LYS A 336 -8.09 9.08 2.25
N LYS A 337 -8.28 8.77 0.97
CA LYS A 337 -8.71 9.69 -0.07
C LYS A 337 -9.40 8.90 -1.18
N LEU A 338 -10.46 9.48 -1.73
CA LEU A 338 -11.22 8.85 -2.81
C LEU A 338 -10.65 9.27 -4.17
N GLN A 339 -10.46 8.29 -5.06
CA GLN A 339 -10.16 8.52 -6.48
C GLN A 339 -11.43 8.23 -7.28
N THR A 340 -11.89 9.20 -8.06
CA THR A 340 -13.13 9.11 -8.84
C THR A 340 -12.91 9.40 -10.32
N THR A 341 -11.66 9.62 -10.72
CA THR A 341 -11.26 9.93 -12.10
C THR A 341 -10.46 8.79 -12.73
N GLY A 342 -10.31 8.81 -14.05
CA GLY A 342 -9.65 7.73 -14.78
C GLY A 342 -10.48 6.43 -14.75
N PRO A 343 -9.86 5.25 -14.56
CA PRO A 343 -10.59 3.97 -14.50
C PRO A 343 -11.67 3.94 -13.42
N TYR A 344 -11.44 4.62 -12.30
CA TYR A 344 -12.41 4.75 -11.21
C TYR A 344 -13.62 5.62 -11.58
N GLY A 345 -13.56 6.37 -12.69
CA GLY A 345 -14.72 7.07 -13.23
C GLY A 345 -15.66 6.16 -14.04
N VAL A 346 -15.21 4.96 -14.41
CA VAL A 346 -15.97 4.02 -15.26
C VAL A 346 -16.61 2.92 -14.42
N VAL A 347 -15.82 2.30 -13.54
CA VAL A 347 -16.29 1.26 -12.60
C VAL A 347 -15.73 1.56 -11.20
N ARG A 348 -16.41 1.10 -10.15
CA ARG A 348 -15.98 1.37 -8.76
C ARG A 348 -14.75 0.56 -8.32
N HIS A 349 -14.61 -0.68 -8.79
CA HIS A 349 -13.51 -1.57 -8.40
C HIS A 349 -12.69 -2.08 -9.60
N PRO A 350 -12.07 -1.19 -10.40
CA PRO A 350 -11.33 -1.58 -11.59
C PRO A 350 -10.11 -2.47 -11.28
N GLY A 351 -9.48 -2.27 -10.11
CA GLY A 351 -8.34 -3.07 -9.66
C GLY A 351 -8.73 -4.53 -9.42
N THR A 352 -9.88 -4.78 -8.79
CA THR A 352 -10.41 -6.14 -8.59
C THR A 352 -10.76 -6.79 -9.92
N THR A 353 -11.43 -6.07 -10.83
CA THR A 353 -11.79 -6.59 -12.16
C THR A 353 -10.55 -6.99 -12.95
N THR A 354 -9.56 -6.11 -13.05
CA THR A 354 -8.35 -6.37 -13.85
C THR A 354 -7.46 -7.43 -13.23
N LYS A 355 -7.37 -7.51 -11.89
CA LYS A 355 -6.65 -8.58 -11.18
C LYS A 355 -7.23 -9.96 -11.45
N LEU A 356 -8.56 -10.08 -11.35
CA LEU A 356 -9.25 -11.35 -11.61
C LEU A 356 -9.18 -11.75 -13.09
N ALA A 357 -9.35 -10.78 -13.99
CA ALA A 357 -9.18 -11.01 -15.43
C ALA A 357 -7.74 -11.45 -15.77
N PHE A 358 -6.73 -10.81 -15.18
CA PHE A 358 -5.32 -11.17 -15.36
C PHE A 358 -5.06 -12.63 -14.95
N TRP A 359 -5.47 -13.06 -13.75
CA TRP A 359 -5.25 -14.43 -13.33
C TRP A 359 -6.03 -15.45 -14.16
N LEU A 360 -7.29 -15.16 -14.48
CA LEU A 360 -8.12 -16.07 -15.26
C LEU A 360 -7.59 -16.23 -16.69
N LEU A 361 -7.41 -15.13 -17.41
CA LEU A 361 -7.06 -15.16 -18.84
C LEU A 361 -5.68 -15.76 -19.09
N ILE A 362 -4.69 -15.44 -18.24
CA ILE A 362 -3.35 -15.97 -18.40
C ILE A 362 -3.27 -17.44 -17.99
N SER A 363 -3.90 -17.82 -16.87
CA SER A 363 -3.85 -19.22 -16.43
C SER A 363 -4.63 -20.15 -17.38
N ALA A 364 -5.75 -19.68 -17.96
CA ALA A 364 -6.57 -20.47 -18.87
C ALA A 364 -5.83 -20.92 -20.14
N CYS A 365 -4.75 -20.24 -20.53
CA CYS A 365 -3.89 -20.64 -21.66
C CYS A 365 -3.05 -21.90 -21.39
N TYR A 366 -2.98 -22.38 -20.15
CA TYR A 366 -2.17 -23.53 -19.72
C TYR A 366 -3.04 -24.77 -19.50
N SER A 367 -2.55 -25.94 -19.91
CA SER A 367 -3.32 -27.19 -19.82
C SER A 367 -3.68 -27.57 -18.38
N ALA A 368 -2.77 -27.35 -17.43
CA ALA A 368 -2.97 -27.65 -16.00
C ALA A 368 -4.10 -26.83 -15.35
N PHE A 369 -4.46 -25.68 -15.90
CA PHE A 369 -5.59 -24.87 -15.41
C PHE A 369 -6.91 -25.62 -15.46
N TRP A 370 -7.09 -26.49 -16.46
CA TRP A 370 -8.33 -27.20 -16.71
C TRP A 370 -8.53 -28.43 -15.80
N SER A 371 -7.66 -28.60 -14.81
CA SER A 371 -7.89 -29.54 -13.72
C SER A 371 -8.94 -29.00 -12.73
N TRP A 372 -9.82 -29.87 -12.24
CA TRP A 372 -10.86 -29.50 -11.27
C TRP A 372 -10.33 -28.72 -10.04
N PRO A 373 -9.20 -29.11 -9.41
CA PRO A 373 -8.68 -28.37 -8.26
C PRO A 373 -8.32 -26.91 -8.59
N ILE A 374 -7.76 -26.65 -9.77
CA ILE A 374 -7.35 -25.30 -10.19
C ILE A 374 -8.56 -24.45 -10.55
N ILE A 375 -9.57 -25.01 -11.23
CA ILE A 375 -10.82 -24.31 -11.55
C ILE A 375 -11.55 -23.92 -10.26
N LEU A 376 -11.72 -24.85 -9.32
CA LEU A 376 -12.34 -24.56 -8.03
C LEU A 376 -11.54 -23.54 -7.23
N GLY A 377 -10.20 -23.64 -7.29
CA GLY A 377 -9.31 -22.65 -6.73
C GLY A 377 -9.54 -21.25 -7.30
N GLN A 378 -9.57 -21.12 -8.64
CA GLN A 378 -9.83 -19.86 -9.33
C GLN A 378 -11.18 -19.24 -8.93
N LEU A 379 -12.24 -20.06 -8.81
CA LEU A 379 -13.55 -19.60 -8.37
C LEU A 379 -13.54 -19.13 -6.91
N ALA A 380 -12.88 -19.87 -6.01
CA ALA A 380 -12.75 -19.51 -4.60
C ALA A 380 -11.95 -18.21 -4.42
N TRP A 381 -10.83 -18.04 -5.13
CA TRP A 381 -10.06 -16.81 -5.14
C TRP A 381 -10.87 -15.64 -5.71
N SER A 382 -11.63 -15.87 -6.79
CA SER A 382 -12.52 -14.85 -7.37
C SER A 382 -13.58 -14.40 -6.35
N ALA A 383 -14.22 -15.35 -5.67
CA ALA A 383 -15.20 -15.06 -4.62
C ALA A 383 -14.58 -14.29 -3.45
N LEU A 384 -13.36 -14.65 -3.02
CA LEU A 384 -12.65 -13.97 -1.93
C LEU A 384 -12.33 -12.50 -2.28
N TYR A 385 -11.82 -12.25 -3.49
CA TYR A 385 -11.48 -10.89 -3.94
C TYR A 385 -12.73 -10.04 -4.21
N VAL A 386 -13.80 -10.63 -4.74
CA VAL A 386 -15.11 -9.94 -4.83
C VAL A 386 -15.63 -9.63 -3.44
N GLY A 387 -15.56 -10.59 -2.50
CA GLY A 387 -15.91 -10.38 -1.10
C GLY A 387 -15.15 -9.22 -0.46
N ARG A 388 -13.85 -9.09 -0.75
CA ARG A 388 -13.01 -7.99 -0.28
C ARG A 388 -13.50 -6.64 -0.80
N ALA A 389 -13.78 -6.55 -2.10
CA ALA A 389 -14.30 -5.31 -2.70
C ALA A 389 -15.67 -4.94 -2.12
N LEU A 390 -16.54 -5.92 -1.86
CA LEU A 390 -17.83 -5.70 -1.25
C LEU A 390 -17.72 -5.22 0.21
N THR A 391 -16.86 -5.84 1.03
CA THR A 391 -16.66 -5.39 2.42
C THR A 391 -16.04 -4.00 2.49
N GLU A 392 -15.13 -3.67 1.56
CA GLU A 392 -14.61 -2.32 1.39
C GLU A 392 -15.74 -1.33 1.05
N GLU A 393 -16.60 -1.64 0.09
CA GLU A 393 -17.76 -0.80 -0.27
C GLU A 393 -18.73 -0.60 0.91
N LEU A 394 -18.96 -1.64 1.72
CA LEU A 394 -19.77 -1.56 2.95
C LEU A 394 -19.18 -0.61 4.00
N HIS A 395 -17.85 -0.54 4.07
CA HIS A 395 -17.15 0.43 4.90
C HIS A 395 -17.24 1.85 4.31
N LEU A 396 -16.94 1.99 3.02
CA LEU A 396 -16.84 3.28 2.34
C LEU A 396 -18.19 4.00 2.23
N ARG A 397 -19.31 3.27 2.01
CA ARG A 397 -20.67 3.84 1.93
C ARG A 397 -21.13 4.58 3.19
N GLN A 398 -20.42 4.42 4.31
CA GLN A 398 -20.66 5.20 5.54
C GLN A 398 -20.29 6.68 5.37
N HIS A 399 -19.51 7.01 4.34
CA HIS A 399 -19.05 8.35 4.03
C HIS A 399 -19.91 8.97 2.91
N GLU A 400 -20.35 10.21 3.13
CA GLU A 400 -21.17 10.96 2.18
C GLU A 400 -20.52 11.08 0.80
N GLU A 401 -19.22 11.40 0.77
CA GLU A 401 -18.43 11.50 -0.47
C GLU A 401 -18.44 10.21 -1.32
N TYR A 402 -18.51 9.04 -0.66
CA TYR A 402 -18.59 7.77 -1.36
C TYR A 402 -20.00 7.47 -1.88
N ARG A 403 -21.05 7.90 -1.17
CA ARG A 403 -22.44 7.76 -1.65
C ARG A 403 -22.67 8.60 -2.91
N GLU A 404 -22.18 9.84 -2.93
CA GLU A 404 -22.17 10.68 -4.14
C GLU A 404 -21.43 10.02 -5.30
N TYR A 405 -20.32 9.32 -5.00
CA TYR A 405 -19.55 8.60 -6.00
C TYR A 405 -20.33 7.39 -6.57
N MET A 406 -21.03 6.63 -5.72
CA MET A 406 -21.87 5.50 -6.15
C MET A 406 -23.01 5.93 -7.09
N GLU A 407 -23.57 7.13 -6.91
CA GLU A 407 -24.61 7.68 -7.79
C GLU A 407 -24.07 8.00 -9.19
N LYS A 408 -22.81 8.48 -9.26
CA LYS A 408 -22.14 8.82 -10.52
C LYS A 408 -21.63 7.58 -11.25
N VAL A 409 -20.97 6.68 -10.54
CA VAL A 409 -20.37 5.47 -11.10
C VAL A 409 -21.19 4.28 -10.66
N ARG A 410 -22.14 3.89 -11.52
CA ARG A 410 -23.15 2.87 -11.22
C ARG A 410 -22.58 1.46 -11.20
N TYR A 411 -21.63 1.17 -12.09
CA TYR A 411 -21.07 -0.17 -12.30
C TYR A 411 -20.05 -0.53 -11.22
N ARG A 412 -20.20 -1.70 -10.59
CA ARG A 412 -19.25 -2.15 -9.58
C ARG A 412 -17.95 -2.69 -10.17
N PHE A 413 -18.05 -3.65 -11.09
CA PHE A 413 -16.91 -4.39 -11.63
C PHE A 413 -16.81 -4.31 -13.16
N ILE A 414 -17.91 -4.56 -13.86
CA ILE A 414 -17.95 -4.65 -15.33
C ILE A 414 -18.97 -3.62 -15.85
N PRO A 415 -18.62 -2.76 -16.81
CA PRO A 415 -19.58 -1.85 -17.42
C PRO A 415 -20.77 -2.60 -18.01
N GLY A 416 -21.98 -2.16 -17.69
CA GLY A 416 -23.22 -2.81 -18.13
C GLY A 416 -23.73 -3.94 -17.22
N LEU A 417 -22.94 -4.38 -16.24
CA LEU A 417 -23.36 -5.32 -15.19
C LEU A 417 -23.35 -4.62 -13.83
N LEU A 418 -24.39 -4.83 -13.01
CA LEU A 418 -24.58 -4.14 -11.72
C LEU A 418 -23.45 -4.40 -10.72
#